data_AF-A0A101WZA3-F1
#
_entry.id   AF-A0A101WZA3-F1
#
_cell.length_a   1.000
_cell.length_b   1.000
_cell.length_c   1.000
_cell.angle_alpha   90.00
_cell.angle_beta   90.00
_cell.angle_gamma   90.00
#
_symmetry.space_group_name_H-M   'P 1'
#
loop_
_entity.id
_entity.type
_entity.pdbx_description
1 polymer ?
#
loop_
_entity_poly.entity_id
_entity_poly.type
_entity_poly.pdbx_seq_one_letter_code
_entity_poly.pdbx_strand_id
1 'polypeptide(L)'
;MQAMRSDKKLSKLDKIDDNLPKVVARLKQRKVNIEVKPLVDYKLIKQWSSKCVEPLRAFCEKALTDLYMHYTPISVNNLLNEVVQRGLRLEVALALASQFDPTLGNDTLLRRYIDEGFVDWDYLVSVINGFGYRFGVDELRNLLTQPIVEAPEEEV
;
A
#
# COMPACT_ATOMS: atom_id res chain seq x y z
N MET A 1 -18.44 28.52 -31.24
CA MET A 1 -17.31 28.66 -30.29
C MET A 1 -17.76 28.03 -28.99
N GLN A 2 -17.39 26.76 -28.71
CA GLN A 2 -16.22 26.33 -27.92
C GLN A 2 -16.15 27.03 -26.55
N ALA A 3 -16.03 26.39 -25.38
CA ALA A 3 -16.21 25.00 -24.94
C ALA A 3 -16.26 25.07 -23.40
N MET A 4 -17.37 24.69 -22.76
CA MET A 4 -17.34 24.27 -21.35
C MET A 4 -16.77 22.84 -21.33
N ARG A 5 -15.52 22.67 -20.85
CA ARG A 5 -14.90 21.35 -20.75
C ARG A 5 -14.47 21.05 -19.32
N SER A 6 -15.22 20.10 -18.75
CA SER A 6 -14.74 18.99 -17.91
C SER A 6 -14.53 19.22 -16.42
N ASP A 7 -15.63 19.25 -15.66
CA ASP A 7 -15.63 18.96 -14.21
C ASP A 7 -16.50 17.74 -13.81
N LYS A 8 -17.03 17.00 -14.79
CA LYS A 8 -18.08 15.99 -14.53
C LYS A 8 -17.63 14.52 -14.57
N LYS A 9 -16.32 14.25 -14.71
CA LYS A 9 -15.80 12.87 -14.86
C LYS A 9 -15.11 12.28 -13.63
N LEU A 10 -14.70 13.08 -12.63
CA LEU A 10 -14.09 12.53 -11.41
C LEU A 10 -15.11 11.99 -10.40
N SER A 11 -16.33 12.57 -10.29
CA SER A 11 -17.35 12.12 -9.32
C SER A 11 -17.91 10.70 -9.52
N LYS A 12 -17.42 9.94 -10.52
CA LYS A 12 -17.80 8.53 -10.73
C LYS A 12 -16.75 7.53 -10.24
N LEU A 13 -15.56 7.99 -9.83
CA LEU A 13 -14.55 7.13 -9.21
C LEU A 13 -14.71 7.01 -7.68
N ASP A 14 -15.41 7.96 -7.04
CA ASP A 14 -15.60 8.04 -5.57
C ASP A 14 -16.78 7.26 -4.99
N LYS A 15 -17.28 6.25 -5.69
CA LYS A 15 -18.31 5.36 -5.13
C LYS A 15 -17.88 3.92 -5.27
N ILE A 16 -16.83 3.55 -4.53
CA ILE A 16 -16.71 2.17 -4.08
C ILE A 16 -17.99 1.90 -3.27
N ASP A 17 -18.72 0.92 -3.76
CA ASP A 17 -20.14 0.70 -3.55
C ASP A 17 -20.45 0.35 -2.08
N ASP A 18 -20.88 1.35 -1.31
CA ASP A 18 -21.44 1.23 0.05
C ASP A 18 -22.62 0.23 0.15
N ASN A 19 -23.14 -0.28 -0.98
CA ASN A 19 -24.15 -1.32 -1.02
C ASN A 19 -23.62 -2.74 -1.14
N LEU A 20 -22.35 -2.96 -1.47
CA LEU A 20 -21.82 -4.31 -1.65
C LEU A 20 -22.01 -5.21 -0.41
N PRO A 21 -21.78 -4.73 0.83
CA PRO A 21 -22.04 -5.53 2.03
C PRO A 21 -23.53 -5.89 2.19
N LYS A 22 -24.44 -4.95 1.88
CA LYS A 22 -25.89 -5.13 1.98
C LYS A 22 -26.43 -6.08 0.90
N VAL A 23 -25.87 -6.03 -0.30
CA VAL A 23 -26.23 -6.93 -1.40
C VAL A 23 -25.74 -8.35 -1.11
N VAL A 24 -24.51 -8.52 -0.64
CA VAL A 24 -23.98 -9.83 -0.22
C VAL A 24 -24.79 -10.42 0.93
N ALA A 25 -25.20 -9.62 1.92
CA ALA A 25 -26.06 -10.08 3.02
C ALA A 25 -27.44 -10.57 2.53
N ARG A 26 -28.09 -9.85 1.63
CA ARG A 26 -29.38 -10.25 1.02
C ARG A 26 -29.28 -11.50 0.16
N LEU A 27 -28.16 -11.69 -0.54
CA LEU A 27 -27.94 -12.85 -1.40
C LEU A 27 -27.60 -14.11 -0.57
N LYS A 28 -26.87 -13.98 0.56
CA LYS A 28 -26.64 -15.07 1.53
C LYS A 28 -27.94 -15.57 2.16
N GLN A 29 -28.87 -14.66 2.48
CA GLN A 29 -30.21 -15.02 2.99
C GLN A 29 -31.02 -15.85 1.99
N ARG A 30 -30.74 -15.73 0.68
CA ARG A 30 -31.42 -16.47 -0.39
C ARG A 30 -30.77 -17.82 -0.71
N LYS A 31 -29.79 -18.28 0.10
CA LYS A 31 -29.02 -19.53 -0.10
C LYS A 31 -28.41 -19.65 -1.51
N VAL A 32 -28.11 -18.51 -2.14
CA VAL A 32 -27.32 -18.49 -3.37
C VAL A 32 -25.88 -18.79 -2.96
N ASN A 33 -25.24 -19.75 -3.64
CA ASN A 33 -23.85 -20.07 -3.40
C ASN A 33 -22.99 -18.93 -3.98
N ILE A 34 -22.74 -17.90 -3.16
CA ILE A 34 -21.90 -16.77 -3.54
C ILE A 34 -20.46 -17.12 -3.15
N GLU A 35 -19.64 -17.44 -4.13
CA GLU A 35 -18.19 -17.30 -3.97
C GLU A 35 -17.88 -15.80 -3.90
N VAL A 36 -17.87 -15.26 -2.68
CA VAL A 36 -17.33 -13.93 -2.42
C VAL A 36 -15.82 -14.07 -2.59
N LYS A 37 -15.31 -13.77 -3.79
CA LYS A 37 -13.87 -13.54 -3.96
C LYS A 37 -13.47 -12.52 -2.90
N PRO A 38 -12.44 -12.79 -2.07
CA PRO A 38 -11.97 -11.79 -1.15
C PRO A 38 -11.65 -10.53 -1.96
N LEU A 39 -12.19 -9.39 -1.54
CA LEU A 39 -11.88 -8.07 -2.13
C LEU A 39 -10.37 -7.80 -2.10
N VAL A 40 -9.68 -8.49 -1.20
CA VAL A 40 -8.25 -8.43 -0.96
C VAL A 40 -7.57 -9.63 -1.60
N ASP A 41 -6.69 -9.38 -2.57
CA ASP A 41 -5.87 -10.40 -3.21
C ASP A 41 -4.68 -10.76 -2.30
N TYR A 42 -4.90 -11.75 -1.42
CA TYR A 42 -3.88 -12.23 -0.50
C TYR A 42 -2.62 -12.78 -1.20
N LYS A 43 -2.72 -13.21 -2.46
CA LYS A 43 -1.55 -13.68 -3.22
C LYS A 43 -0.63 -12.51 -3.54
N LEU A 44 -1.20 -11.38 -3.99
CA LEU A 44 -0.44 -10.16 -4.24
C LEU A 44 0.17 -9.60 -2.95
N ILE A 45 -0.59 -9.61 -1.84
CA ILE A 45 -0.06 -9.16 -0.54
C ILE A 45 1.16 -9.97 -0.13
N LYS A 46 1.07 -11.30 -0.19
CA LYS A 46 2.19 -12.18 0.15
C LYS A 46 3.39 -11.96 -0.77
N GLN A 47 3.15 -11.84 -2.07
CA GLN A 47 4.20 -11.60 -3.06
C GLN A 47 4.95 -10.29 -2.83
N TRP A 48 4.26 -9.23 -2.42
CA TRP A 48 4.88 -7.93 -2.18
C TRP A 48 5.53 -7.83 -0.80
N SER A 49 4.85 -8.31 0.24
CA SER A 49 5.39 -8.31 1.60
C SER A 49 6.62 -9.21 1.76
N SER A 50 6.75 -10.30 0.99
CA SER A 50 7.94 -11.15 1.02
C SER A 50 9.22 -10.41 0.59
N LYS A 51 9.08 -9.32 -0.18
CA LYS A 51 10.20 -8.46 -0.60
C LYS A 51 10.61 -7.43 0.45
N CYS A 52 9.82 -7.26 1.51
CA CYS A 52 10.21 -6.44 2.65
C CYS A 52 11.20 -7.19 3.54
N VAL A 53 12.03 -6.45 4.28
CA VAL A 53 12.90 -7.02 5.31
C VAL A 53 12.07 -7.70 6.39
N GLU A 54 12.62 -8.80 6.91
CA GLU A 54 11.93 -9.69 7.84
C GLU A 54 11.28 -8.94 9.03
N PRO A 55 11.95 -8.00 9.73
CA PRO A 55 11.34 -7.32 10.87
C PRO A 55 10.10 -6.49 10.50
N LEU A 56 10.01 -6.03 9.25
CA LEU A 56 8.92 -5.17 8.76
C LEU A 56 7.95 -5.91 7.84
N ARG A 57 8.08 -7.24 7.67
CA ARG A 57 7.20 -8.02 6.80
C ARG A 57 5.73 -7.94 7.24
N ALA A 58 5.46 -8.08 8.53
CA ALA A 58 4.10 -7.97 9.08
C ALA A 58 3.51 -6.56 8.92
N PHE A 59 4.35 -5.53 9.08
CA PHE A 59 3.98 -4.16 8.76
C PHE A 59 3.59 -4.03 7.27
N CYS A 60 4.41 -4.54 6.36
CA CYS A 60 4.13 -4.51 4.93
C CYS A 60 2.83 -5.24 4.57
N GLU A 61 2.58 -6.42 5.14
CA GLU A 61 1.33 -7.17 4.93
C GLU A 61 0.11 -6.34 5.34
N LYS A 62 0.17 -5.68 6.49
CA LYS A 62 -0.92 -4.86 6.99
C LYS A 62 -1.12 -3.61 6.13
N ALA A 63 -0.05 -2.88 5.81
CA ALA A 63 -0.13 -1.70 4.94
C ALA A 63 -0.67 -2.05 3.54
N LEU A 64 -0.24 -3.17 2.95
CA LEU A 64 -0.76 -3.67 1.68
C LEU A 64 -2.23 -4.05 1.78
N THR A 65 -2.64 -4.70 2.86
CA THR A 65 -4.05 -5.03 3.11
C THR A 65 -4.89 -3.77 3.10
N ASP A 66 -4.49 -2.74 3.85
CA ASP A 66 -5.19 -1.47 3.92
C ASP A 66 -5.22 -0.78 2.54
N LEU A 67 -4.10 -0.77 1.81
CA LEU A 67 -4.04 -0.18 0.47
C LEU A 67 -4.96 -0.90 -0.53
N TYR A 68 -4.98 -2.24 -0.57
CA TYR A 68 -5.86 -2.98 -1.47
C TYR A 68 -7.34 -2.90 -1.06
N MET A 69 -7.65 -2.51 0.18
CA MET A 69 -9.03 -2.22 0.60
C MET A 69 -9.52 -0.86 0.10
N HIS A 70 -8.63 0.13 -0.04
CA HIS A 70 -9.00 1.51 -0.38
C HIS A 70 -8.72 1.87 -1.85
N TYR A 71 -7.78 1.17 -2.50
CA TYR A 71 -7.33 1.47 -3.86
C TYR A 71 -7.46 0.26 -4.78
N THR A 72 -7.47 0.52 -6.09
CA THR A 72 -7.51 -0.57 -7.08
C THR A 72 -6.20 -1.36 -7.08
N PRO A 73 -6.23 -2.69 -7.31
CA PRO A 73 -5.00 -3.47 -7.38
C PRO A 73 -4.00 -2.98 -8.43
N ILE A 74 -4.51 -2.42 -9.55
CA ILE A 74 -3.68 -1.85 -10.61
C ILE A 74 -2.89 -0.64 -10.08
N SER A 75 -3.56 0.28 -9.39
CA SER A 75 -2.92 1.48 -8.81
C SER A 75 -1.83 1.10 -7.81
N VAL A 76 -2.14 0.18 -6.89
CA VAL A 76 -1.19 -0.28 -5.87
C VAL A 76 0.01 -0.99 -6.54
N ASN A 77 -0.23 -1.90 -7.49
CA ASN A 77 0.86 -2.59 -8.18
C ASN A 77 1.74 -1.66 -9.00
N ASN A 78 1.17 -0.63 -9.66
CA ASN A 78 1.94 0.36 -10.39
C ASN A 78 2.89 1.13 -9.46
N LEU A 79 2.39 1.57 -8.30
CA LEU A 79 3.22 2.22 -7.27
C LEU A 79 4.38 1.31 -6.83
N LEU A 80 4.09 0.06 -6.46
CA LEU A 80 5.10 -0.87 -5.96
C LEU A 80 6.13 -1.25 -7.04
N ASN A 81 5.69 -1.38 -8.29
CA ASN A 81 6.59 -1.59 -9.42
C ASN A 81 7.52 -0.39 -9.63
N GLU A 82 7.02 0.83 -9.59
CA GLU A 82 7.84 2.05 -9.72
C GLU A 82 8.91 2.10 -8.61
N VAL A 83 8.51 1.81 -7.37
CA VAL A 83 9.42 1.76 -6.21
C VAL A 83 10.54 0.75 -6.45
N VAL A 84 10.21 -0.48 -6.86
CA VAL A 84 11.23 -1.51 -7.14
C VAL A 84 12.10 -1.13 -8.33
N GLN A 85 11.53 -0.61 -9.41
CA GLN A 85 12.27 -0.21 -10.61
C GLN A 85 13.29 0.89 -10.32
N ARG A 86 12.99 1.78 -9.37
CA ARG A 86 13.90 2.82 -8.90
C ARG A 86 14.90 2.35 -7.84
N GLY A 87 14.87 1.07 -7.46
CA GLY A 87 15.72 0.54 -6.39
C GLY A 87 15.37 1.09 -5.00
N LEU A 88 14.15 1.59 -4.83
CA LEU A 88 13.67 2.16 -3.57
C LEU A 88 13.12 1.05 -2.65
N ARG A 89 13.13 1.33 -1.35
CA ARG A 89 12.58 0.45 -0.31
C ARG A 89 11.06 0.46 -0.31
N LEU A 90 10.48 -0.74 -0.34
CA LEU A 90 9.02 -0.94 -0.28
C LEU A 90 8.46 -0.50 1.07
N GLU A 91 9.19 -0.70 2.16
CA GLU A 91 8.73 -0.37 3.52
C GLU A 91 8.47 1.13 3.66
N VAL A 92 9.35 1.95 3.11
CA VAL A 92 9.21 3.41 3.11
C VAL A 92 8.00 3.82 2.26
N ALA A 93 7.89 3.29 1.04
CA ALA A 93 6.75 3.58 0.18
C ALA A 93 5.41 3.19 0.84
N LEU A 94 5.36 2.01 1.45
CA LEU A 94 4.16 1.50 2.13
C LEU A 94 3.81 2.32 3.37
N ALA A 95 4.80 2.75 4.15
CA ALA A 95 4.57 3.65 5.27
C ALA A 95 3.98 4.98 4.80
N LEU A 96 4.59 5.63 3.82
CA LEU A 96 4.10 6.90 3.30
C LEU A 96 2.73 6.76 2.64
N ALA A 97 2.51 5.70 1.85
CA ALA A 97 1.23 5.43 1.20
C ALA A 97 0.11 5.08 2.21
N SER A 98 0.44 4.45 3.35
CA SER A 98 -0.54 4.16 4.40
C SER A 98 -1.11 5.42 5.07
N GLN A 99 -0.40 6.54 4.97
CA GLN A 99 -0.82 7.83 5.52
C GLN A 99 -1.50 8.73 4.49
N PHE A 100 -1.53 8.31 3.22
CA PHE A 100 -2.11 9.08 2.15
C PHE A 100 -3.64 9.08 2.26
N ASP A 101 -4.21 10.27 2.35
CA ASP A 101 -5.65 10.49 2.27
C ASP A 101 -5.95 11.23 0.96
N PRO A 102 -6.69 10.61 0.02
CA PRO A 102 -6.98 11.20 -1.27
C PRO A 102 -7.88 12.44 -1.17
N THR A 103 -8.61 12.62 -0.07
CA THR A 103 -9.45 13.79 0.18
C THR A 103 -8.64 14.99 0.65
N LEU A 104 -7.46 14.74 1.25
CA LEU A 104 -6.56 15.78 1.75
C LEU A 104 -5.40 16.07 0.80
N GLY A 105 -5.15 15.21 -0.19
CA GLY A 105 -4.12 15.42 -1.21
C GLY A 105 -2.71 15.51 -0.63
N ASN A 106 -2.43 14.79 0.45
CA ASN A 106 -1.19 14.86 1.22
C ASN A 106 -0.11 13.89 0.69
N ASP A 107 0.07 13.79 -0.63
CA ASP A 107 1.00 12.85 -1.27
C ASP A 107 2.46 13.36 -1.34
N THR A 108 2.73 14.58 -0.83
CA THR A 108 4.03 15.25 -1.03
C THR A 108 5.23 14.41 -0.59
N LEU A 109 5.17 13.76 0.58
CA LEU A 109 6.28 12.93 1.06
C LEU A 109 6.44 11.66 0.21
N LEU A 110 5.34 11.00 -0.16
CA LEU A 110 5.37 9.83 -1.04
C LEU A 110 5.97 10.19 -2.41
N ARG A 111 5.55 11.32 -2.97
CA ARG A 111 6.05 11.80 -4.25
C ARG A 111 7.53 12.15 -4.19
N ARG A 112 7.97 12.91 -3.18
CA ARG A 112 9.39 13.22 -2.98
C ARG A 112 10.23 11.97 -2.76
N TYR A 113 9.68 10.96 -2.10
CA TYR A 113 10.35 9.68 -1.97
C TYR A 113 10.53 8.98 -3.32
N ILE A 114 9.47 8.90 -4.14
CA ILE A 114 9.54 8.26 -5.47
C ILE A 114 10.45 9.04 -6.42
N ASP A 115 10.33 10.37 -6.44
CA ASP A 115 11.00 11.25 -7.39
C ASP A 115 12.47 11.52 -7.01
N GLU A 116 12.77 11.71 -5.72
CA GLU A 116 14.09 12.16 -5.23
C GLU A 116 14.81 11.11 -4.37
N GLY A 117 14.13 10.03 -3.94
CA GLY A 117 14.63 9.13 -2.91
C GLY A 117 14.68 9.78 -1.51
N PHE A 118 14.00 10.92 -1.32
CA PHE A 118 14.00 11.65 -0.06
C PHE A 118 13.22 10.89 1.02
N VAL A 119 13.83 10.71 2.19
CA VAL A 119 13.20 10.08 3.36
C VAL A 119 13.27 11.02 4.55
N ASP A 120 12.10 11.37 5.08
CA ASP A 120 11.96 11.98 6.40
C ASP A 120 11.94 10.87 7.45
N TRP A 121 13.09 10.62 8.09
CA TRP A 121 13.27 9.48 8.98
C TRP A 121 12.49 9.61 10.29
N ASP A 122 12.39 10.82 10.85
CA ASP A 122 11.59 11.08 12.05
C ASP A 122 10.11 10.79 11.78
N TYR A 123 9.59 11.26 10.65
CA TYR A 123 8.23 10.95 10.23
C TYR A 123 8.03 9.46 9.99
N LEU A 124 8.95 8.81 9.29
CA LEU A 124 8.87 7.39 8.99
C LEU A 124 8.84 6.53 10.27
N VAL A 125 9.68 6.84 11.26
CA VAL A 125 9.66 6.18 12.57
C VAL A 125 8.32 6.38 13.25
N SER A 126 7.76 7.60 13.23
CA SER A 126 6.45 7.89 13.82
C SER A 126 5.36 7.01 13.20
N VAL A 127 5.36 6.86 11.88
CA VAL A 127 4.38 6.01 11.18
C VAL A 127 4.55 4.56 11.57
N ILE A 128 5.77 4.00 11.45
CA ILE A 128 6.01 2.57 11.73
C ILE A 128 5.76 2.22 13.20
N ASN A 129 6.16 3.09 14.14
CA ASN A 129 5.88 2.87 15.56
C ASN A 129 4.38 2.97 15.88
N GLY A 130 3.60 3.73 15.09
CA GLY A 130 2.14 3.72 15.13
C GLY A 130 1.50 2.34 14.89
N PHE A 131 2.24 1.41 14.27
CA PHE A 131 1.84 0.02 14.06
C PHE A 131 2.24 -0.91 15.22
N GLY A 132 2.78 -0.38 16.32
CA GLY A 132 3.17 -1.14 17.51
C GLY A 132 4.66 -1.47 17.60
N TYR A 133 5.47 -0.97 16.67
CA TYR A 133 6.92 -1.08 16.69
C TYR A 133 7.55 -0.06 17.65
N ARG A 134 8.84 -0.24 17.96
CA ARG A 134 9.62 0.63 18.85
C ARG A 134 11.01 0.92 18.30
N PHE A 135 11.08 1.29 17.02
CA PHE A 135 12.34 1.66 16.39
C PHE A 135 12.79 3.05 16.81
N GLY A 136 14.12 3.20 16.98
CA GLY A 136 14.78 4.50 16.91
C GLY A 136 15.02 4.96 15.47
N VAL A 137 15.29 6.26 15.27
CA VAL A 137 15.61 6.85 13.95
C VAL A 137 16.81 6.17 13.31
N ASP A 138 17.93 6.07 14.03
CA ASP A 138 19.15 5.44 13.51
C ASP A 138 18.98 3.94 13.28
N GLU A 139 18.21 3.28 14.16
CA GLU A 139 17.94 1.84 14.04
C GLU A 139 17.15 1.52 12.77
N LEU A 140 16.04 2.24 12.54
CA LEU A 140 15.22 2.07 11.35
C LEU A 140 15.98 2.45 10.08
N ARG A 141 16.73 3.56 10.13
CA ARG A 141 17.57 3.99 9.01
C ARG A 141 18.56 2.90 8.64
N ASN A 142 19.34 2.43 9.61
CA ASN A 142 20.33 1.37 9.39
C ASN A 142 19.69 0.10 8.82
N LEU A 143 18.52 -0.30 9.33
CA LEU A 143 17.78 -1.46 8.83
C LEU A 143 17.39 -1.31 7.35
N LEU A 144 16.91 -0.12 6.95
CA LEU A 144 16.38 0.12 5.61
C LEU A 144 17.43 0.55 4.59
N THR A 145 18.59 1.05 5.02
CA THR A 145 19.71 1.38 4.13
C THR A 145 20.66 0.20 3.88
N GLN A 146 20.55 -0.87 4.67
CA GLN A 146 21.33 -2.08 4.41
C GLN A 146 20.85 -2.74 3.11
N PRO A 147 21.79 -3.19 2.24
CA PRO A 147 21.43 -4.00 1.08
C PRO A 147 20.69 -5.25 1.59
N ILE A 148 19.65 -5.66 0.87
CA ILE A 148 18.96 -6.92 1.16
C ILE A 148 19.98 -8.02 0.85
N VAL A 149 20.60 -8.57 1.89
CA VAL A 149 21.42 -9.78 1.75
C VAL A 149 20.43 -10.92 1.57
N GLU A 150 20.21 -11.33 0.32
CA GLU A 150 19.57 -12.61 0.04
C GLU A 150 20.45 -13.69 0.70
N ALA A 151 19.92 -14.37 1.72
CA ALA A 151 20.59 -15.52 2.28
C ALA A 151 20.88 -16.51 1.13
N PRO A 152 22.06 -17.13 1.07
CA PRO A 152 22.37 -18.07 0.01
C PRO A 152 21.28 -19.15 -0.02
N GLU A 153 20.71 -19.41 -1.20
CA GLU A 153 19.92 -20.61 -1.43
C GLU A 153 20.78 -21.80 -0.98
N GLU A 154 20.35 -22.49 0.08
CA GLU A 154 20.97 -23.77 0.43
C GLU A 154 20.72 -24.71 -0.76
N GLU A 155 21.76 -24.92 -1.58
CA GLU A 155 21.81 -26.02 -2.52
C GLU A 155 21.66 -27.32 -1.72
N VAL A 156 20.52 -27.99 -1.89
CA VAL A 156 20.30 -29.38 -1.46
C VAL A 156 20.11 -30.26 -2.69
#